data_AF-A0A6L2NU88-F1
#
_entry.id   AF-A0A6L2NU88-F1
#
_cell.length_a   1.000
_cell.length_b   1.000
_cell.length_c   1.000
_cell.angle_alpha   90.00
_cell.angle_beta   90.00
_cell.angle_gamma   90.00
#
_symmetry.space_group_name_H-M   'P 1'
#
loop_
_entity.id
_entity.type
_entity.pdbx_description
1 polymer ?
#
loop_
_entity_poly.entity_id
_entity_poly.type
_entity_poly.pdbx_seq_one_letter_code
_entity_poly.pdbx_strand_id
1 'polypeptide(L)'
;MHAGTRSVVAKAIQIGYYWPTMHADAIKLIQECQDCQVHSPVPRNPQQKQTPIMSPWPFYKWAIDIAGRFPEGPVKVKFLIVAMDYLRIIPAEIGMPTFRTAEIDMVENDEALKIYLDLLEERREQAAICKARSKAKMEKYYNSKSTTQASGLET
;
A
#
# COMPACT_ATOMS: atom_id res chain seq x y z
N MET A 1 7.46 -47.31 23.41
CA MET A 1 6.13 -46.66 23.40
C MET A 1 6.26 -45.31 24.10
N HIS A 2 6.13 -44.19 23.37
CA HIS A 2 6.11 -42.87 23.99
C HIS A 2 4.67 -42.45 24.22
N ALA A 3 4.36 -42.05 25.46
CA ALA A 3 3.03 -41.60 25.86
C ALA A 3 3.07 -40.09 26.11
N GLY A 4 2.00 -39.39 25.76
CA GLY A 4 1.89 -37.96 26.04
C GLY A 4 1.84 -37.69 27.55
N THR A 5 2.20 -36.47 27.95
CA THR A 5 2.24 -36.02 29.36
C THR A 5 0.97 -36.39 30.13
N ARG A 6 -0.21 -36.17 29.54
CA ARG A 6 -1.50 -36.48 30.16
C ARG A 6 -1.68 -37.97 30.45
N SER A 7 -1.24 -38.83 29.55
CA SER A 7 -1.32 -40.28 29.71
C SER A 7 -0.38 -40.78 30.79
N VAL A 8 0.84 -40.23 30.86
CA VAL A 8 1.82 -40.55 31.91
C VAL A 8 1.29 -40.16 33.29
N VAL A 9 0.77 -38.93 33.41
CA VAL A 9 0.19 -38.43 34.66
C VAL A 9 -1.06 -39.21 35.07
N ALA A 10 -1.97 -39.46 34.13
CA ALA A 10 -3.17 -40.26 34.41
C ALA A 10 -2.81 -41.67 34.88
N LYS A 11 -1.77 -42.29 34.30
CA LYS A 11 -1.31 -43.61 34.74
C LYS A 11 -0.72 -43.57 36.15
N ALA A 12 0.06 -42.55 36.48
CA ALA A 12 0.64 -42.37 37.81
C ALA A 12 -0.45 -42.19 38.89
N ILE A 13 -1.50 -41.42 38.59
CA ILE A 13 -2.66 -41.27 39.48
C ILE A 13 -3.42 -42.59 39.64
N GLN A 14 -3.64 -43.32 38.53
CA GLN A 14 -4.37 -44.59 38.54
C GLN A 14 -3.71 -45.65 39.43
N ILE A 15 -2.37 -45.62 39.56
CA ILE A 15 -1.61 -46.53 40.42
C ILE A 15 -1.33 -45.95 41.81
N GLY A 16 -1.91 -44.79 42.15
CA GLY A 16 -1.91 -44.21 43.50
C GLY A 16 -0.77 -43.23 43.80
N TYR A 17 0.05 -42.85 42.82
CA TYR A 17 1.06 -41.81 43.02
C TYR A 17 0.51 -40.42 42.72
N TYR A 18 0.83 -39.46 43.58
CA TYR A 18 0.47 -38.06 43.42
C TYR A 18 1.58 -37.15 43.93
N TRP A 19 1.85 -36.09 43.17
CA TRP A 19 2.65 -34.98 43.64
C TRP A 19 2.25 -33.69 42.88
N PRO A 20 2.36 -32.49 43.50
CA PRO A 20 1.79 -31.26 42.94
C PRO A 20 2.36 -30.85 41.57
N THR A 21 3.61 -31.21 41.27
CA THR A 21 4.31 -30.83 40.03
C THR A 21 4.31 -31.90 38.95
N MET A 22 3.55 -32.99 39.11
CA MET A 22 3.65 -34.16 38.21
C MET A 22 3.42 -33.88 36.74
N HIS A 23 2.60 -32.87 36.42
CA HIS A 23 2.43 -32.42 35.05
C HIS A 23 3.67 -31.72 34.51
N ALA A 24 4.28 -30.81 35.28
CA ALA A 24 5.50 -30.11 34.89
C ALA A 24 6.68 -31.09 34.74
N ASP A 25 6.80 -32.02 35.68
CA ASP A 25 7.85 -33.04 35.65
C ASP A 25 7.69 -33.98 34.46
N ALA A 26 6.47 -34.44 34.16
CA ALA A 26 6.20 -35.26 32.98
C ALA A 26 6.47 -34.51 31.67
N ILE A 27 6.19 -33.20 31.59
CA ILE A 27 6.55 -32.37 30.43
C ILE A 27 8.07 -32.35 30.28
N LYS A 28 8.79 -32.04 31.36
CA LYS A 28 10.26 -31.95 31.35
C LYS A 28 10.90 -33.25 30.89
N LEU A 29 10.46 -34.39 31.45
CA LEU A 29 10.95 -35.71 31.05
C LEU A 29 10.70 -36.02 29.57
N ILE A 30 9.53 -35.65 29.05
CA ILE A 30 9.19 -35.88 27.63
C ILE A 30 9.98 -34.92 26.72
N GLN A 31 10.20 -33.68 27.15
CA GLN A 31 11.00 -32.70 26.42
C GLN A 31 12.48 -33.08 26.37
N GLU A 32 13.03 -33.73 27.40
CA GLU A 32 14.42 -34.21 27.44
C GLU A 32 14.62 -35.52 26.65
N CYS A 33 13.54 -36.23 26.27
CA CYS A 33 13.63 -37.49 25.55
C CYS A 33 13.89 -37.30 24.04
N GLN A 34 15.05 -37.77 23.56
CA GLN A 34 15.46 -37.63 22.15
C GLN A 34 14.49 -38.32 21.18
N ASP A 35 14.02 -39.53 21.49
CA ASP A 35 13.06 -40.25 20.64
C ASP A 35 11.72 -39.51 20.55
N CYS A 36 11.26 -38.90 21.65
CA CYS A 36 10.08 -38.03 21.63
C CYS A 36 10.29 -36.79 20.77
N GLN A 37 11.48 -36.18 20.82
CA GLN A 37 11.80 -34.98 20.03
C GLN A 37 11.83 -35.28 18.53
N VAL A 38 12.50 -36.36 18.12
CA VAL A 38 12.65 -36.73 16.70
C VAL A 38 11.30 -37.04 16.05
N HIS A 39 10.40 -37.68 16.79
CA HIS A 39 9.09 -38.08 16.29
C HIS A 39 7.97 -37.10 16.68
N SER A 40 8.31 -35.97 17.32
CA SER A 40 7.32 -34.96 17.69
C SER A 40 6.70 -34.34 16.44
N PRO A 41 5.37 -34.16 16.39
CA PRO A 41 4.76 -33.42 15.30
C PRO A 41 5.34 -32.00 15.26
N VAL A 42 5.87 -31.60 14.10
CA VAL A 42 6.38 -30.25 13.89
C VAL A 42 5.23 -29.26 14.16
N PRO A 43 5.39 -28.31 15.11
CA PRO A 43 4.37 -27.32 15.35
C PRO A 43 4.13 -26.55 14.05
N ARG A 44 2.87 -26.54 13.59
CA ARG A 44 2.48 -25.70 12.46
C ARG A 44 2.55 -24.25 12.92
N ASN A 45 3.67 -23.59 12.66
CA ASN A 45 3.73 -22.15 12.79
C ASN A 45 2.72 -21.57 11.78
N PRO A 46 1.82 -20.65 12.15
CA PRO A 46 1.03 -19.95 11.17
C PRO A 46 1.96 -19.38 10.10
N GLN A 47 1.62 -19.59 8.83
CA GLN A 47 2.43 -19.08 7.72
C GLN A 47 2.64 -17.59 7.95
N GLN A 48 3.89 -17.19 8.20
CA GLN A 48 4.21 -15.78 8.29
C GLN A 48 3.85 -15.14 6.95
N LYS A 49 3.07 -14.05 7.00
CA LYS A 49 2.76 -13.25 5.82
C LYS A 49 4.08 -12.84 5.18
N GLN A 50 4.38 -13.39 4.02
CA GLN A 50 5.59 -13.05 3.28
C GLN A 50 5.56 -11.55 3.01
N THR A 51 6.54 -10.82 3.55
CA THR A 51 6.71 -9.42 3.20
C THR A 51 7.41 -9.36 1.85
N PRO A 52 6.86 -8.62 0.87
CA PRO A 52 7.54 -8.46 -0.40
C PRO A 52 8.86 -7.74 -0.15
N ILE A 53 9.95 -8.25 -0.73
CA ILE A 53 11.20 -7.52 -0.69
C ILE A 53 11.10 -6.36 -1.68
N MET A 54 11.25 -5.13 -1.18
CA MET A 54 11.24 -3.93 -2.00
C MET A 54 12.68 -3.59 -2.39
N SER A 55 12.97 -3.56 -3.69
CA SER A 55 14.22 -3.05 -4.25
C SER A 55 13.94 -1.77 -5.08
N PRO A 56 14.71 -0.69 -4.91
CA PRO A 56 14.48 0.57 -5.63
C PRO A 56 15.09 0.61 -7.02
N TRP A 57 16.03 -0.29 -7.35
CA TRP A 57 16.77 -0.28 -8.61
C TRP A 57 16.83 -1.67 -9.24
N PRO A 58 16.84 -1.76 -10.59
CA PRO A 58 17.17 -3.00 -11.29
C PRO A 58 18.46 -3.61 -10.75
N PHE A 59 18.48 -4.92 -10.56
CA PHE A 59 19.61 -5.72 -10.06
C PHE A 59 20.06 -5.43 -8.63
N TYR A 60 19.38 -4.55 -7.87
CA TYR A 60 19.74 -4.30 -6.47
C TYR A 60 19.50 -5.54 -5.59
N LYS A 61 18.43 -6.28 -5.86
CA LYS A 61 18.18 -7.59 -5.26
C LYS A 61 17.63 -8.55 -6.29
N TRP A 62 18.30 -9.69 -6.38
CA TRP A 62 17.99 -10.75 -7.33
C TRP A 62 18.06 -12.10 -6.60
N ALA A 63 17.36 -13.09 -7.13
CA ALA A 63 17.47 -14.48 -6.68
C ALA A 63 17.93 -15.36 -7.84
N ILE A 64 18.80 -16.31 -7.51
CA ILE A 64 19.13 -17.43 -8.38
C ILE A 64 18.45 -18.66 -7.82
N ASP A 65 17.76 -19.39 -8.68
CA ASP A 65 17.29 -20.74 -8.38
C ASP A 65 17.85 -21.74 -9.40
N ILE A 66 18.05 -22.98 -8.96
CA ILE A 66 18.48 -24.09 -9.81
C ILE A 66 17.26 -24.98 -10.02
N ALA A 67 16.61 -24.84 -11.17
CA ALA A 67 15.59 -25.78 -11.57
C ALA A 67 16.26 -27.12 -11.93
N GLY A 68 15.70 -28.20 -11.36
CA GLY A 68 16.34 -29.50 -11.17
C GLY A 68 16.75 -30.26 -12.42
N ARG A 69 17.05 -31.56 -12.25
CA ARG A 69 17.59 -32.42 -13.31
C ARG A 69 16.59 -32.64 -14.45
N PHE A 70 16.74 -31.91 -15.54
CA PHE A 70 15.93 -32.11 -16.74
C PHE A 70 16.31 -33.40 -17.47
N PRO A 71 15.37 -34.05 -18.17
CA PRO A 71 15.67 -35.21 -18.99
C PRO A 71 16.72 -34.85 -20.04
N GLU A 72 17.69 -35.73 -20.25
CA GLU A 72 18.78 -35.48 -21.20
C GLU A 72 18.22 -35.39 -22.62
N GLY A 73 18.21 -34.18 -23.18
CA GLY A 73 17.98 -33.96 -24.60
C GLY A 73 19.24 -34.25 -25.43
N PRO A 74 19.21 -34.05 -26.76
CA PRO A 74 20.38 -34.18 -27.62
C PRO A 74 21.55 -33.27 -27.19
N VAL A 75 21.24 -32.19 -26.46
CA VAL A 75 22.21 -31.34 -25.77
C VAL A 75 22.27 -31.76 -24.30
N LYS A 76 23.44 -32.17 -23.83
CA LYS A 76 23.70 -32.71 -22.47
C LYS A 76 23.62 -31.65 -21.35
N VAL A 77 22.60 -30.80 -21.34
CA VAL A 77 22.34 -29.85 -20.24
C VAL A 77 21.39 -30.48 -19.23
N LYS A 78 21.84 -30.55 -17.96
CA LYS A 78 21.09 -31.20 -16.88
C LYS A 78 20.40 -30.24 -15.94
N PHE A 79 20.79 -28.98 -15.91
CA PHE A 79 20.29 -27.99 -14.95
C PHE A 79 19.96 -26.70 -15.66
N LEU A 80 18.91 -26.03 -15.19
CA LEU A 80 18.55 -24.68 -15.63
C LEU A 80 18.81 -23.72 -14.47
N ILE A 81 19.66 -22.73 -14.70
CA ILE A 81 19.86 -21.64 -13.76
C ILE A 81 18.85 -20.56 -14.10
N VAL A 82 17.97 -20.23 -13.16
CA VAL A 82 16.96 -19.17 -13.30
C VAL A 82 17.37 -18.00 -12.44
N ALA A 83 17.58 -16.83 -13.05
CA ALA A 83 17.82 -15.58 -12.34
C ALA A 83 16.56 -14.70 -12.43
N MET A 84 16.06 -14.24 -11.28
CA MET A 84 14.92 -13.33 -11.19
C MET A 84 15.33 -12.02 -10.50
N ASP A 85 15.05 -10.89 -11.13
CA ASP A 85 15.26 -9.56 -10.54
C ASP A 85 13.99 -9.14 -9.78
N TYR A 86 14.13 -8.76 -8.50
CA TYR A 86 13.01 -8.34 -7.65
C TYR A 86 12.63 -6.88 -7.89
N LEU A 87 12.45 -6.51 -9.15
CA LEU A 87 11.99 -5.20 -9.55
C LEU A 87 10.50 -5.06 -9.24
N ARG A 88 10.18 -4.15 -8.32
CA ARG A 88 8.84 -3.57 -8.30
C ARG A 88 8.85 -2.46 -9.34
N ILE A 89 7.99 -2.57 -10.35
CA ILE A 89 7.60 -1.41 -11.16
C ILE A 89 6.96 -0.43 -10.15
N ILE A 90 7.74 0.50 -9.63
CA ILE A 90 7.17 1.70 -9.02
C ILE A 90 6.48 2.40 -10.19
N PRO A 91 5.16 2.62 -10.18
CA PRO A 91 4.58 3.55 -11.12
C PRO A 91 5.16 4.91 -10.74
N ALA A 92 6.25 5.29 -11.40
CA ALA A 92 6.92 6.57 -11.20
C ALA A 92 6.03 7.76 -11.61
N GLU A 93 4.79 7.50 -12.04
CA GLU A 93 3.86 8.46 -12.63
C GLU A 93 2.52 8.57 -11.86
N ILE A 94 2.28 7.83 -10.77
CA ILE A 94 1.04 7.99 -9.97
C ILE A 94 1.37 8.11 -8.47
N GLY A 95 1.74 9.33 -8.10
CA GLY A 95 1.52 9.92 -6.77
C GLY A 95 2.18 9.22 -5.58
N MET A 96 3.40 9.65 -5.22
CA MET A 96 3.75 9.63 -3.79
C MET A 96 2.82 10.62 -3.07
N PRO A 97 1.99 10.19 -2.10
CA PRO A 97 1.13 11.11 -1.39
C PRO A 97 2.02 12.02 -0.53
N THR A 98 2.00 13.31 -0.82
CA THR A 98 2.61 14.32 0.05
C THR A 98 1.73 14.49 1.29
N PHE A 99 2.22 15.15 2.35
CA PHE A 99 1.41 15.45 3.55
C PHE A 99 0.03 16.05 3.23
N ARG A 100 -0.10 16.77 2.10
CA ARG A 100 -1.35 17.36 1.63
C ARG A 100 -2.40 16.36 1.14
N THR A 101 -2.00 15.14 0.79
CA THR A 101 -2.87 14.07 0.26
C THR A 101 -3.15 12.98 1.29
N ALA A 102 -2.37 12.91 2.37
CA ALA A 102 -2.51 11.90 3.42
C ALA A 102 -3.70 12.16 4.36
N GLU A 103 -4.11 13.43 4.52
CA GLU A 103 -5.21 13.88 5.39
C GLU A 103 -6.31 14.62 4.61
N ILE A 104 -6.67 14.16 3.41
CA ILE A 104 -7.82 14.72 2.70
C ILE A 104 -9.09 14.04 3.22
N ASP A 105 -9.91 14.78 3.97
CA ASP A 105 -11.32 14.42 4.13
C ASP A 105 -12.02 14.62 2.79
N MET A 106 -12.33 13.49 2.15
CA MET A 106 -12.99 13.47 0.85
C MET A 106 -14.38 14.10 0.89
N VAL A 107 -15.05 14.11 2.06
CA VAL A 107 -16.42 14.62 2.23
C VAL A 107 -16.42 16.14 2.29
N GLU A 108 -15.61 16.75 3.16
CA GLU A 108 -15.48 18.22 3.22
C GLU A 108 -15.00 18.81 1.90
N ASN A 109 -14.09 18.14 1.20
CA ASN A 109 -13.60 18.62 -0.09
C ASN A 109 -14.67 18.58 -1.19
N ASP A 110 -15.57 17.57 -1.21
CA ASP A 110 -16.67 17.51 -2.17
C ASP A 110 -17.72 18.60 -1.91
N GLU A 111 -18.00 18.90 -0.64
CA GLU A 111 -18.89 20.01 -0.26
C GLU A 111 -18.28 21.38 -0.60
N ALA A 112 -16.98 21.59 -0.31
CA ALA A 112 -16.28 22.82 -0.67
C ALA A 112 -16.21 23.02 -2.19
N LEU A 113 -16.04 21.93 -2.96
CA LEU A 113 -16.03 21.98 -4.42
C LEU A 113 -17.40 22.35 -4.98
N LYS A 114 -18.49 21.83 -4.41
CA LYS A 114 -19.86 22.23 -4.79
C LYS A 114 -20.09 23.72 -4.56
N ILE A 115 -19.71 24.25 -3.40
CA ILE A 115 -19.82 25.68 -3.09
C ILE A 115 -19.02 26.53 -4.10
N TYR A 116 -17.79 26.09 -4.44
CA TYR A 116 -16.98 26.81 -5.42
C TYR A 116 -17.60 26.80 -6.82
N LEU A 117 -18.14 25.66 -7.26
CA LEU A 117 -18.81 25.53 -8.55
C LEU A 117 -20.06 26.41 -8.65
N ASP A 118 -20.85 26.50 -7.59
CA ASP A 118 -22.02 27.38 -7.53
C ASP A 118 -21.62 28.87 -7.62
N LEU A 119 -20.54 29.27 -6.95
CA LEU A 119 -20.03 30.65 -6.98
C LEU A 119 -19.31 31.03 -8.29
N LEU A 120 -18.91 30.05 -9.11
CA LEU A 120 -18.22 30.32 -10.38
C LEU A 120 -19.15 31.01 -11.39
N GLU A 121 -20.42 30.64 -11.43
CA GLU A 121 -21.38 31.26 -12.34
C GLU A 121 -21.63 32.72 -11.95
N GLU A 122 -21.81 32.99 -10.66
CA GLU A 122 -21.93 34.36 -10.13
C GLU A 122 -20.68 35.20 -10.45
N ARG A 123 -19.47 34.62 -10.33
CA ARG A 123 -18.22 35.32 -10.68
C ARG A 123 -18.09 35.58 -12.18
N ARG A 124 -18.59 34.69 -13.05
CA ARG A 124 -18.62 34.92 -14.49
C ARG A 124 -19.57 36.05 -14.86
N GLU A 125 -20.74 36.11 -14.22
CA GLU A 125 -21.69 37.22 -14.37
C GLU A 125 -21.08 38.54 -13.90
N GLN A 126 -20.45 38.57 -12.72
CA GLN A 126 -19.77 39.77 -12.22
C GLN A 126 -18.63 40.23 -13.14
N ALA A 127 -17.85 39.29 -13.69
CA ALA A 127 -16.81 39.59 -14.67
C ALA A 127 -17.39 40.14 -15.98
N ALA A 128 -18.51 39.57 -16.46
CA ALA A 128 -19.22 40.05 -17.65
C ALA A 128 -19.77 41.47 -17.44
N ILE A 129 -20.37 41.75 -16.29
CA ILE A 129 -20.86 43.08 -15.88
C ILE A 129 -19.69 44.07 -15.83
N CYS A 130 -18.59 43.71 -15.16
CA CYS A 130 -17.40 44.56 -15.08
C CYS A 130 -16.82 44.85 -16.47
N LYS A 131 -16.71 43.83 -17.33
CA LYS A 131 -16.20 43.98 -18.70
C LYS A 131 -17.11 44.88 -19.54
N ALA A 132 -18.43 44.70 -19.45
CA ALA A 132 -19.40 45.56 -20.12
C ALA A 132 -19.32 47.00 -19.63
N ARG A 133 -19.19 47.22 -18.31
CA ARG A 133 -19.06 48.56 -17.71
C ARG A 133 -17.79 49.26 -18.18
N SER A 134 -16.65 48.55 -18.19
CA SER A 134 -15.39 49.09 -18.71
C SER A 134 -15.52 49.43 -20.19
N LYS A 135 -16.10 48.53 -21.01
CA LYS A 135 -16.33 48.77 -22.44
C LYS A 135 -17.21 50.02 -22.67
N ALA A 136 -18.34 50.11 -21.98
CA ALA A 136 -19.25 51.27 -22.09
C ALA A 136 -18.59 52.57 -21.63
N LYS A 137 -17.75 52.53 -20.57
CA LYS A 137 -17.00 53.70 -20.11
C LYS A 137 -16.00 54.16 -21.17
N MET A 138 -15.28 53.22 -21.79
CA MET A 138 -14.34 53.52 -22.88
C MET A 138 -15.06 54.08 -24.11
N GLU A 139 -16.18 53.48 -24.53
CA GLU A 139 -16.99 53.98 -25.64
C GLU A 139 -17.50 55.40 -25.40
N LYS A 140 -18.02 55.70 -24.19
CA LYS A 140 -18.42 57.07 -23.83
C LYS A 140 -17.25 58.04 -23.91
N TYR A 141 -16.07 57.66 -23.43
CA TYR A 141 -14.87 58.50 -23.50
C TYR A 141 -14.52 58.85 -24.95
N TYR A 142 -14.44 57.86 -25.83
CA TYR A 142 -14.11 58.09 -27.24
C TYR A 142 -15.22 58.86 -27.99
N ASN A 143 -16.49 58.50 -27.79
CA ASN A 143 -17.62 59.19 -28.41
C ASN A 143 -17.70 60.66 -27.96
N SER A 144 -17.49 60.94 -26.67
CA SER A 144 -17.48 62.33 -26.18
C SER A 144 -16.35 63.15 -26.80
N LYS A 145 -15.16 62.57 -26.96
CA LYS A 145 -14.01 63.21 -27.61
C LYS A 145 -14.28 63.50 -29.10
N SER A 146 -14.92 62.58 -29.83
CA SER A 146 -15.29 62.82 -31.24
C SER A 146 -16.38 63.87 -31.39
N THR A 147 -17.37 63.93 -30.48
CA THR A 147 -18.42 64.95 -30.52
C THR A 147 -17.89 66.34 -30.17
N THR A 148 -16.98 66.46 -29.18
CA THR A 148 -16.35 67.74 -28.82
C THR A 148 -15.47 68.30 -29.94
N GLN A 149 -14.81 67.45 -30.74
CA GLN A 149 -14.05 67.90 -31.92
C GLN A 149 -14.94 68.33 -33.08
N ALA A 150 -16.13 67.73 -33.25
CA ALA A 150 -17.08 68.13 -34.28
C ALA A 150 -17.80 69.46 -33.95
N SER A 151 -18.15 69.70 -32.68
CA SER A 151 -18.78 70.96 -32.24
C SER A 151 -17.80 72.15 -32.14
N GLY A 152 -16.49 71.91 -32.22
CA GLY A 152 -15.46 72.95 -32.21
C GLY A 152 -15.04 73.44 -33.60
N LEU A 153 -15.70 72.97 -34.67
CA LEU A 153 -15.46 73.39 -36.06
C LEU A 153 -16.60 74.22 -36.66
N GLU A 154 -17.67 74.51 -35.91
CA GLU A 154 -18.78 75.38 -36.32
C GLU A 154 -18.96 76.56 -35.34
N THR A 155 -17.94 77.41 -35.22
CA THR A 155 -18.05 78.84 -34.82
C THR A 155 -16.87 79.61 -35.36
#